data_AF-A0A7R9MMJ2-F1
#
_entry.id   AF-A0A7R9MMJ2-F1
#
_cell.length_a   1.000
_cell.length_b   1.000
_cell.length_c   1.000
_cell.angle_alpha   90.00
_cell.angle_beta   90.00
_cell.angle_gamma   90.00
#
_symmetry.space_group_name_H-M   'P 1'
#
loop_
_entity.id
_entity.type
_entity.pdbx_description
1 polymer ?
#
loop_
_entity_poly.entity_id
_entity_poly.type
_entity_poly.pdbx_seq_one_letter_code
_entity_poly.pdbx_strand_id
1 'polypeptide(L)'
;MGDIDLSSIPSFKSTDNLMADPLSSSPVNSLSAADIDDRFLALPEGIDLALHRAKVWSKYTKDVIAYIEKRSQIEAEHSRTLIKHAHQMKAILKEESFLPFQSIYCTAIDQDIENGNSSLATCALLLGHKFVEPMTARRVEHEKTRKQIKEMWTRELKRM
;
A
#
# COMPACT_ATOMS: atom_id res chain seq x y z
N MET A 1 5.81 30.93 13.97
CA MET A 1 5.55 30.10 12.79
C MET A 1 6.73 30.32 11.86
N GLY A 2 7.66 29.36 11.82
CA GLY A 2 8.79 29.39 10.91
C GLY A 2 8.47 28.46 9.76
N ASP A 3 8.41 28.99 8.55
CA ASP A 3 8.26 28.19 7.35
C ASP A 3 9.52 27.37 7.14
N ILE A 4 9.37 26.05 7.18
CA ILE A 4 10.44 25.11 6.85
C ILE A 4 10.58 25.11 5.33
N ASP A 5 11.70 25.62 4.84
CA ASP A 5 12.07 25.60 3.44
C ASP A 5 12.29 24.15 2.97
N LEU A 6 11.29 23.61 2.27
CA LEU A 6 11.27 22.25 1.72
C LEU A 6 12.20 22.06 0.51
N SER A 7 12.84 23.12 0.01
CA SER A 7 13.74 23.06 -1.15
C SER A 7 15.04 22.28 -0.90
N SER A 8 15.35 21.99 0.37
CA SER A 8 16.57 21.28 0.78
C SER A 8 16.42 19.75 0.88
N ILE A 9 15.20 19.21 0.74
CA ILE A 9 14.96 17.77 0.85
C ILE A 9 15.12 17.14 -0.54
N PRO A 10 16.10 16.24 -0.77
CA PRO A 10 16.18 15.51 -2.02
C PRO A 10 14.86 14.77 -2.22
N SER A 11 14.16 15.07 -3.31
CA SER A 11 12.95 14.35 -3.71
C SER A 11 13.36 12.93 -4.10
N PHE A 12 13.47 12.04 -3.11
CA PHE A 12 13.49 10.61 -3.39
C PHE A 12 12.06 10.22 -3.78
N LYS A 13 11.72 10.42 -5.05
CA LYS A 13 10.51 9.85 -5.63
C LYS A 13 10.68 8.34 -5.57
N SER A 14 10.00 7.71 -4.60
CA SER A 14 9.94 6.26 -4.41
C SER A 14 9.42 5.50 -5.65
N THR A 15 8.97 6.21 -6.69
CA THR A 15 8.38 5.69 -7.92
C THR A 15 9.34 5.65 -9.10
N ASP A 16 10.55 6.23 -9.01
CA ASP A 16 11.45 6.31 -10.17
C ASP A 16 11.93 4.93 -10.65
N ASN A 17 11.89 3.92 -9.78
CA ASN A 17 12.20 2.53 -10.14
C ASN A 17 11.02 1.75 -10.75
N LEU A 18 9.80 2.31 -10.76
CA LEU A 18 8.59 1.60 -11.18
C LEU A 18 8.08 2.02 -12.57
N MET A 19 8.58 3.14 -13.10
CA MET A 19 8.12 3.76 -14.35
C MET A 19 9.23 3.88 -15.40
N ALA A 20 10.25 3.01 -15.34
CA ALA A 20 11.26 2.98 -16.39
C ALA A 20 10.60 2.50 -17.70
N ASP A 21 10.44 3.43 -18.65
CA ASP A 21 10.10 3.14 -20.03
C ASP A 21 11.23 2.26 -20.63
N PRO A 22 10.95 1.03 -21.09
CA PRO A 22 11.97 0.11 -21.59
C PRO A 22 12.76 0.64 -22.80
N LEU A 23 12.34 1.77 -23.40
CA LEU A 23 13.00 2.40 -24.55
C LEU A 23 13.79 3.67 -24.21
N SER A 24 13.70 4.22 -23.00
CA SER A 24 14.49 5.40 -22.60
C SER A 24 15.83 4.99 -21.96
N SER A 25 16.78 4.64 -22.82
CA SER A 25 18.15 4.31 -22.40
C SER A 25 18.93 5.58 -22.04
N SER A 26 18.82 6.01 -20.78
CA SER A 26 19.96 6.63 -20.08
C SER A 26 20.45 5.62 -19.05
N PRO A 27 21.72 5.17 -19.10
CA PRO A 27 22.23 4.20 -18.15
C PRO A 27 22.41 4.92 -16.82
N VAL A 28 21.38 4.92 -15.99
CA VAL A 28 21.62 4.96 -14.54
C VAL A 28 22.56 3.81 -14.29
N ASN A 29 23.76 4.06 -13.75
CA ASN A 29 24.79 3.07 -13.40
C ASN A 29 24.18 1.98 -12.49
N SER A 30 23.48 1.05 -13.10
CA SER A 30 22.77 -0.04 -12.47
C SER A 30 23.77 -1.17 -12.36
N LEU A 31 24.40 -1.27 -11.19
CA LEU A 31 25.21 -2.43 -10.84
C LEU A 31 24.40 -3.70 -11.10
N SER A 32 25.02 -4.72 -11.70
CA SER A 32 24.37 -6.03 -11.81
C SER A 32 24.19 -6.64 -10.41
N ALA A 33 23.30 -7.63 -10.28
CA ALA A 33 23.14 -8.34 -9.01
C ALA A 33 24.47 -8.94 -8.52
N ALA A 34 25.29 -9.46 -9.43
CA ALA A 34 26.62 -9.98 -9.14
C ALA A 34 27.57 -8.89 -8.63
N ASP A 35 27.59 -7.71 -9.27
CA ASP A 35 28.43 -6.58 -8.82
C ASP A 35 28.03 -6.08 -7.42
N ILE A 36 26.74 -6.16 -7.08
CA ILE A 36 26.23 -5.81 -5.76
C ILE A 36 26.69 -6.87 -4.74
N ASP A 37 26.53 -8.15 -5.06
CA ASP A 37 26.93 -9.26 -4.18
C ASP A 37 28.44 -9.21 -3.90
N ASP A 38 29.27 -9.00 -4.93
CA ASP A 38 30.73 -8.86 -4.78
C ASP A 38 31.12 -7.71 -3.85
N ARG A 39 30.43 -6.57 -3.95
CA ARG A 39 30.66 -5.43 -3.05
C ARG A 39 30.24 -5.73 -1.62
N PHE A 40 29.12 -6.44 -1.42
CA PHE A 40 28.69 -6.85 -0.09
C PHE A 40 29.64 -7.88 0.52
N LEU A 41 30.17 -8.83 -0.27
CA LEU A 41 31.13 -9.82 0.20
C LEU A 41 32.49 -9.21 0.56
N ALA A 42 32.88 -8.11 -0.10
CA ALA A 42 34.10 -7.37 0.25
C ALA A 42 34.00 -6.61 1.59
N LEU A 43 32.80 -6.40 2.12
CA LEU A 43 32.58 -5.73 3.40
C LEU A 43 32.55 -6.73 4.56
N PRO A 44 33.32 -6.51 5.65
CA PRO A 44 33.34 -7.42 6.81
C PRO A 44 31.96 -7.70 7.42
N GLU A 45 31.04 -6.72 7.36
CA GLU A 45 29.67 -6.81 7.88
C GLU A 45 28.59 -6.85 6.78
N GLY A 46 28.98 -7.12 5.52
CA GLY A 46 28.07 -6.99 4.39
C GLY A 46 26.83 -7.89 4.49
N ILE A 47 27.00 -9.14 4.89
CA ILE A 47 25.88 -10.08 5.05
C ILE A 47 24.92 -9.61 6.15
N ASP A 48 25.44 -9.12 7.27
CA ASP A 48 24.63 -8.58 8.36
C ASP A 48 23.89 -7.31 7.95
N LEU A 49 24.53 -6.44 7.15
CA LEU A 49 23.91 -5.26 6.58
C LEU A 49 22.77 -5.62 5.62
N ALA A 50 22.97 -6.61 4.74
CA ALA A 50 21.93 -7.11 3.84
C ALA A 50 20.75 -7.72 4.61
N LEU A 51 21.00 -8.55 5.62
CA LEU A 51 19.98 -9.13 6.50
C LEU A 51 19.24 -8.07 7.32
N HIS A 52 19.93 -7.02 7.76
CA HIS A 52 19.33 -5.87 8.43
C HIS A 52 18.41 -5.12 7.47
N ARG A 53 18.87 -4.82 6.25
CA ARG A 53 18.07 -4.14 5.23
C ARG A 53 16.81 -4.94 4.88
N ALA A 54 16.93 -6.26 4.71
CA ALA A 54 15.79 -7.14 4.48
C ALA A 54 14.79 -7.13 5.65
N LYS A 55 15.26 -7.01 6.90
CA LYS A 55 14.40 -6.87 8.09
C LYS A 55 13.65 -5.54 8.10
N VAL A 56 14.34 -4.45 7.78
CA VAL A 56 13.73 -3.11 7.67
C VAL A 56 12.65 -3.11 6.59
N TRP A 57 12.92 -3.75 5.44
CA TRP A 57 11.94 -3.90 4.37
C TRP A 57 10.69 -4.66 4.82
N SER A 58 10.86 -5.77 5.54
CA SER A 58 9.74 -6.53 6.13
C SER A 58 8.90 -5.68 7.10
N LYS A 59 9.55 -4.88 7.96
CA LYS A 59 8.85 -3.97 8.88
C LYS A 59 8.10 -2.87 8.12
N TYR A 60 8.76 -2.19 7.19
CA TYR A 60 8.14 -1.16 6.36
C TYR A 60 6.90 -1.68 5.64
N THR A 61 7.00 -2.85 5.00
CA THR A 61 5.88 -3.49 4.31
C THR A 61 4.75 -3.83 5.27
N LYS A 62 5.04 -4.26 6.51
CA LYS A 62 4.02 -4.47 7.55
C LYS A 62 3.26 -3.17 7.85
N ASP A 63 3.97 -2.08 8.04
CA ASP A 63 3.38 -0.79 8.40
C ASP A 63 2.51 -0.23 7.25
N VAL A 64 2.96 -0.38 6.00
CA VAL A 64 2.16 -0.03 4.80
C VAL A 64 0.90 -0.87 4.69
N ILE A 65 0.99 -2.20 4.85
CA ILE A 65 -0.18 -3.10 4.83
C ILE A 65 -1.19 -2.68 5.89
N ALA A 66 -0.73 -2.47 7.13
CA ALA A 66 -1.60 -2.10 8.25
C ALA A 66 -2.32 -0.76 8.01
N TYR A 67 -1.63 0.22 7.41
CA TYR A 67 -2.24 1.48 7.02
C TYR A 67 -3.35 1.29 5.97
N ILE A 68 -3.05 0.58 4.88
CA ILE A 68 -4.02 0.37 3.79
C ILE A 68 -5.22 -0.45 4.27
N GLU A 69 -4.99 -1.46 5.09
CA GLU A 69 -6.05 -2.26 5.71
C GLU A 69 -6.97 -1.37 6.56
N LYS A 70 -6.39 -0.59 7.49
CA LYS A 70 -7.18 0.29 8.36
C LYS A 70 -7.93 1.36 7.58
N ARG A 71 -7.27 2.00 6.60
CA ARG A 71 -7.87 3.00 5.71
C ARG A 71 -9.09 2.43 4.97
N SER A 72 -8.94 1.23 4.39
CA SER A 72 -10.02 0.57 3.63
C SER A 72 -11.17 0.13 4.53
N GLN A 73 -10.91 -0.27 5.77
CA GLN A 73 -11.96 -0.56 6.76
C GLN A 73 -12.77 0.68 7.13
N ILE A 74 -12.10 1.81 7.37
CA ILE A 74 -12.75 3.10 7.69
C ILE A 74 -13.60 3.57 6.51
N GLU A 75 -13.05 3.51 5.30
CA GLU A 75 -13.74 3.89 4.06
C GLU A 75 -14.99 3.02 3.84
N ALA A 76 -14.88 1.71 4.04
CA ALA A 76 -16.03 0.81 3.92
C ALA A 76 -17.12 1.12 4.97
N GLU A 77 -16.76 1.46 6.21
CA GLU A 77 -17.74 1.83 7.24
C GLU A 77 -18.44 3.15 6.92
N HIS A 78 -17.68 4.14 6.44
CA HIS A 78 -18.23 5.40 5.96
C HIS A 78 -19.23 5.16 4.82
N SER A 79 -18.86 4.38 3.80
CA SER A 79 -19.75 4.07 2.67
C SER A 79 -21.02 3.33 3.11
N ARG A 80 -20.93 2.34 4.02
CA ARG A 80 -22.11 1.66 4.58
C ARG A 80 -23.07 2.64 5.26
N THR A 81 -22.51 3.55 6.06
CA THR A 81 -23.29 4.54 6.81
C THR A 81 -23.98 5.53 5.86
N LEU A 82 -23.26 6.02 4.85
CA LEU A 82 -23.78 6.93 3.85
C LEU A 82 -24.92 6.29 3.04
N ILE A 83 -24.73 5.06 2.55
CA ILE A 83 -25.76 4.31 1.81
C ILE A 83 -27.02 4.13 2.65
N LYS A 84 -26.87 3.76 3.93
CA LYS A 84 -28.01 3.63 4.85
C LYS A 84 -28.77 4.95 5.00
N HIS A 85 -28.06 6.05 5.19
CA HIS A 85 -28.67 7.37 5.33
C HIS A 85 -29.36 7.83 4.03
N ALA A 86 -28.72 7.60 2.88
CA ALA A 86 -29.25 7.87 1.56
C ALA A 86 -30.58 7.11 1.32
N HIS A 87 -30.63 5.82 1.67
CA HIS A 87 -31.88 5.05 1.59
C HIS A 87 -33.00 5.61 2.47
N GLN A 88 -32.69 6.03 3.70
CA GLN A 88 -33.66 6.65 4.61
C GLN A 88 -34.22 7.95 4.04
N MET A 89 -33.34 8.84 3.57
CA MET A 89 -33.75 10.11 2.97
C MET A 89 -34.59 9.90 1.71
N LYS A 90 -34.20 8.94 0.87
CA LYS A 90 -34.97 8.60 -0.34
C LYS A 90 -36.39 8.13 0.00
N ALA A 91 -36.55 7.36 1.07
CA ALA A 91 -37.87 6.90 1.51
C ALA A 91 -38.76 8.06 1.94
N ILE A 92 -38.22 8.99 2.75
CA ILE A 92 -38.94 10.21 3.19
C ILE A 92 -39.39 11.04 1.97
N LEU A 93 -38.48 11.28 1.03
CA LEU A 93 -38.82 12.05 -0.17
C LEU A 93 -39.90 11.38 -1.01
N LYS A 94 -39.96 10.05 -1.06
CA LYS A 94 -40.95 9.29 -1.85
C LYS A 94 -42.32 9.18 -1.17
N GLU A 95 -42.40 9.37 0.13
CA GLU A 95 -43.65 9.34 0.89
C GLU A 95 -44.51 10.56 0.58
N GLU A 96 -43.88 11.72 0.45
CA GLU A 96 -44.55 13.00 0.21
C GLU A 96 -44.83 13.25 -1.28
N SER A 97 -45.94 13.94 -1.56
CA SER A 97 -46.36 14.31 -2.92
C SER A 97 -46.23 15.81 -3.18
N PHE A 98 -46.10 16.20 -4.45
CA PHE A 98 -46.01 17.61 -4.89
C PHE A 98 -44.80 18.38 -4.33
N LEU A 99 -43.73 17.68 -3.96
CA LEU A 99 -42.50 18.32 -3.49
C LEU A 99 -41.73 18.96 -4.67
N PRO A 100 -41.26 20.22 -4.52
CA PRO A 100 -40.44 20.86 -5.54
C PRO A 100 -39.10 20.13 -5.70
N PHE A 101 -38.68 19.88 -6.95
CA PHE A 101 -37.42 19.21 -7.31
C PHE A 101 -37.21 17.79 -6.75
N GLN A 102 -38.28 17.13 -6.30
CA GLN A 102 -38.24 15.78 -5.72
C GLN A 102 -37.43 14.79 -6.57
N SER A 103 -37.66 14.77 -7.89
CA SER A 103 -36.97 13.87 -8.81
C SER A 103 -35.47 14.12 -8.87
N ILE A 104 -35.03 15.39 -8.87
CA ILE A 104 -33.62 15.79 -8.88
C ILE A 104 -32.93 15.28 -7.61
N TYR A 105 -33.53 15.51 -6.44
CA TYR A 105 -32.97 15.02 -5.18
C TYR A 105 -32.95 13.49 -5.12
N CYS A 106 -33.98 12.81 -5.60
CA CYS A 106 -33.99 11.35 -5.67
C CYS A 106 -32.86 10.80 -6.56
N THR A 107 -32.61 11.42 -7.70
CA THR A 107 -31.49 11.05 -8.60
C THR A 107 -30.13 11.29 -7.93
N ALA A 108 -29.94 12.42 -7.24
CA ALA A 108 -28.70 12.68 -6.52
C ALA A 108 -28.45 11.63 -5.42
N ILE A 109 -29.49 11.27 -4.66
CA ILE A 109 -29.41 10.23 -3.62
C ILE A 109 -29.13 8.85 -4.23
N ASP A 110 -29.68 8.54 -5.41
CA ASP A 110 -29.35 7.32 -6.14
C ASP A 110 -27.88 7.25 -6.52
N GLN A 111 -27.30 8.38 -6.93
CA GLN A 111 -25.87 8.45 -7.22
C GLN A 111 -25.02 8.21 -5.97
N ASP A 112 -25.42 8.74 -4.81
CA ASP A 112 -24.72 8.49 -3.54
C ASP A 112 -24.73 6.99 -3.17
N ILE A 113 -25.84 6.31 -3.40
CA ILE A 113 -25.97 4.86 -3.17
C ILE A 113 -25.05 4.08 -4.13
N GLU A 114 -25.06 4.42 -5.43
CA GLU A 114 -24.20 3.77 -6.43
C GLU A 114 -22.71 3.98 -6.12
N ASN A 115 -22.33 5.22 -5.78
CA ASN A 115 -20.97 5.56 -5.40
C ASN A 115 -20.53 4.80 -4.14
N GLY A 116 -21.39 4.75 -3.13
CA GLY A 116 -21.14 3.98 -1.91
C GLY A 116 -20.92 2.49 -2.20
N ASN A 117 -21.76 1.88 -3.05
CA ASN A 117 -21.62 0.48 -3.44
C ASN A 117 -20.31 0.23 -4.22
N SER A 118 -19.96 1.11 -5.14
CA SER A 118 -18.68 1.05 -5.88
C SER A 118 -17.47 1.16 -4.95
N SER A 119 -17.54 2.05 -3.96
CA SER A 119 -16.52 2.18 -2.91
C SER A 119 -16.38 0.90 -2.09
N LEU A 120 -17.50 0.29 -1.67
CA LEU A 120 -17.49 -0.98 -0.93
C LEU A 120 -16.86 -2.12 -1.74
N ALA A 121 -17.20 -2.24 -3.02
CA ALA A 121 -16.61 -3.23 -3.91
C ALA A 121 -15.09 -3.04 -4.02
N THR A 122 -14.63 -1.79 -4.17
CA THR A 122 -13.21 -1.44 -4.22
C THR A 122 -12.49 -1.80 -2.92
N CYS A 123 -13.08 -1.45 -1.77
CA CYS A 123 -12.54 -1.80 -0.45
C CYS A 123 -12.41 -3.32 -0.28
N ALA A 124 -13.40 -4.09 -0.71
CA ALA A 124 -13.37 -5.54 -0.64
C ALA A 124 -12.24 -6.14 -1.49
N LEU A 125 -12.01 -5.60 -2.69
CA LEU A 125 -10.89 -6.01 -3.55
C LEU A 125 -9.54 -5.72 -2.89
N LEU A 126 -9.37 -4.52 -2.32
CA LEU A 126 -8.13 -4.10 -1.65
C LEU A 126 -7.82 -4.96 -0.42
N LEU A 127 -8.82 -5.24 0.41
CA LEU A 127 -8.69 -6.05 1.62
C LEU A 127 -8.43 -7.53 1.30
N GLY A 128 -9.05 -8.05 0.23
CA GLY A 128 -8.80 -9.39 -0.25
C GLY A 128 -7.62 -9.44 -1.22
N HIS A 129 -7.90 -9.93 -2.42
CA HIS A 129 -6.90 -10.47 -3.33
C HIS A 129 -6.11 -9.41 -4.14
N LYS A 130 -6.39 -8.11 -4.04
CA LYS A 130 -5.63 -7.08 -4.78
C LYS A 130 -4.45 -6.49 -3.99
N PHE A 131 -4.49 -6.48 -2.66
CA PHE A 131 -3.43 -5.85 -1.88
C PHE A 131 -3.13 -6.52 -0.54
N VAL A 132 -4.03 -6.43 0.45
CA VAL A 132 -3.70 -6.77 1.85
C VAL A 132 -3.34 -8.24 1.99
N GLU A 133 -4.15 -9.15 1.44
CA GLU A 133 -3.88 -10.59 1.47
C GLU A 133 -2.60 -10.98 0.72
N PRO A 134 -2.41 -10.65 -0.58
CA PRO A 134 -1.21 -11.05 -1.31
C PRO A 134 0.07 -10.41 -0.76
N MET A 135 0.04 -9.15 -0.33
CA MET A 135 1.21 -8.48 0.26
C MET A 135 1.57 -9.07 1.62
N THR A 136 0.58 -9.46 2.42
CA THR A 136 0.82 -10.17 3.68
C THR A 136 1.50 -11.50 3.43
N ALA A 137 1.00 -12.30 2.47
CA ALA A 137 1.61 -13.57 2.11
C ALA A 137 3.06 -13.41 1.63
N ARG A 138 3.32 -12.45 0.73
CA ARG A 138 4.69 -12.15 0.24
C ARG A 138 5.62 -11.70 1.36
N ARG A 139 5.13 -10.85 2.29
CA ARG A 139 5.91 -10.41 3.45
C ARG A 139 6.27 -11.57 4.37
N VAL A 140 5.34 -12.50 4.60
CA VAL A 140 5.58 -13.69 5.43
C VAL A 140 6.65 -14.58 4.82
N GLU A 141 6.57 -14.86 3.52
CA GLU A 141 7.59 -15.67 2.84
C GLU A 141 8.96 -14.98 2.86
N HIS A 142 9.00 -13.67 2.57
CA HIS A 142 10.23 -12.88 2.69
C HIS A 142 10.89 -12.98 4.07
N GLU A 143 10.10 -12.81 5.14
CA GLU A 143 10.60 -12.89 6.51
C GLU A 143 11.08 -14.30 6.88
N LYS A 144 10.41 -15.34 6.34
CA LYS A 144 10.82 -16.74 6.50
C LYS A 144 12.16 -17.00 5.81
N THR A 145 12.32 -16.63 4.54
CA THR A 145 13.59 -16.76 3.80
C THR A 145 14.72 -16.01 4.50
N ARG A 146 14.47 -14.77 4.94
CA ARG A 146 15.45 -13.97 5.70
C ARG A 146 15.93 -14.68 6.96
N LYS A 147 15.03 -15.29 7.74
CA LYS A 147 15.37 -16.04 8.95
C LYS A 147 16.19 -17.29 8.63
N GLN A 148 15.81 -18.05 7.60
CA GLN A 148 16.56 -19.22 7.16
C GLN A 148 17.99 -18.87 6.76
N ILE A 149 18.19 -17.82 5.96
CA ILE A 149 19.52 -17.35 5.57
C ILE A 149 20.32 -16.89 6.80
N LYS A 150 19.70 -16.14 7.72
CA LYS A 150 20.36 -15.72 8.97
C LYS A 150 20.82 -16.91 9.82
N GLU A 151 19.99 -17.95 9.92
CA GLU A 151 20.34 -19.18 10.65
C GLU A 151 21.51 -19.93 10.00
N MET A 152 21.51 -20.03 8.66
CA MET A 152 22.62 -20.62 7.90
C MET A 152 23.93 -19.84 8.13
N TRP A 153 23.88 -18.51 8.01
CA TRP A 153 25.03 -17.64 8.25
C TRP A 153 25.58 -17.78 9.67
N THR A 154 24.69 -17.75 10.67
CA THR A 154 25.09 -17.90 12.09
C THR A 154 25.70 -19.26 12.37
N ARG A 155 25.25 -20.32 11.69
CA ARG A 155 25.82 -21.66 11.83
C ARG A 155 27.21 -21.75 11.21
N GLU A 156 27.42 -21.12 10.07
CA GLU A 156 28.71 -21.11 9.37
C GLU A 156 29.75 -20.29 10.10
N LEU A 157 29.37 -19.12 10.64
CA LEU A 157 30.24 -18.31 11.51
C LEU A 157 30.72 -19.04 12.77
N LYS A 158 29.97 -20.04 13.25
CA LYS A 158 30.39 -20.87 14.40
C LYS A 158 31.32 -22.02 14.01
N ARG A 159 31.43 -22.33 12.72
CA ARG A 159 32.30 -23.39 12.18
C ARG A 159 33.66 -22.88 11.76
N MET A 160 33.75 -21.58 11.44
CA MET A 160 35.00 -20.83 11.24
C MET A 160 35.63 -20.48 12.59
#